data_AF-A0A8T0F4M2-F1
#
_entry.id   AF-A0A8T0F4M2-F1
#
_cell.length_a   1.000
_cell.length_b   1.000
_cell.length_c   1.000
_cell.angle_alpha   90.00
_cell.angle_beta   90.00
_cell.angle_gamma   90.00
#
_symmetry.space_group_name_H-M   'P 1'
#
loop_
_entity.id
_entity.type
_entity.pdbx_description
1 polymer ?
#
loop_
_entity_poly.entity_id
_entity_poly.type
_entity_poly.pdbx_seq_one_letter_code
_entity_poly.pdbx_strand_id
1 'polypeptide(L)'
;MKNTISGRATTDLPGLFDELESKIRALESLGQTEEKYGNFLSPLVEFCLPEEILIAWGKHRNLNEASDGTRSLEQLLNFLNKEVRGDQLIELARSDIASGSQRKRNTCPKSVP
;
A
#
# COMPACT_ATOMS: atom_id res chain seq x y z
N MET A 1 11.51 -29.78 8.57
CA MET A 1 11.66 -28.35 8.91
C MET A 1 10.46 -27.62 8.35
N LYS A 2 9.56 -27.15 9.21
CA LYS A 2 8.31 -26.50 8.81
C LYS A 2 8.61 -25.00 8.67
N ASN A 3 8.85 -24.54 7.45
CA ASN A 3 8.89 -23.11 7.17
C ASN A 3 7.47 -22.58 7.34
N THR A 4 7.24 -21.93 8.47
CA THR A 4 6.05 -21.14 8.73
C THR A 4 6.02 -20.05 7.68
N ILE A 5 5.19 -20.24 6.65
CA ILE A 5 4.55 -19.15 5.93
C ILE A 5 3.91 -18.34 7.05
N SER A 6 4.59 -17.27 7.47
CA SER A 6 4.01 -16.27 8.35
C SER A 6 2.73 -15.89 7.64
N GLY A 7 1.59 -16.32 8.20
CA GLY A 7 0.29 -15.97 7.68
C GLY A 7 0.32 -14.46 7.65
N ARG A 8 0.42 -13.91 6.43
CA ARG A 8 0.32 -12.48 6.16
C ARG A 8 -0.98 -12.10 6.85
N ALA A 9 -0.88 -11.50 8.03
CA ALA A 9 -1.98 -10.73 8.55
C ALA A 9 -2.07 -9.62 7.51
N THR A 10 -2.87 -9.86 6.47
CA THR A 10 -3.32 -8.87 5.51
C THR A 10 -4.20 -7.96 6.34
N THR A 11 -3.54 -7.15 7.16
CA THR A 11 -4.07 -5.89 7.60
C THR A 11 -4.53 -5.24 6.32
N ASP A 12 -5.82 -4.99 6.24
CA ASP A 12 -6.45 -4.38 5.08
C ASP A 12 -5.94 -2.94 5.01
N LEU A 13 -4.72 -2.78 4.49
CA LEU A 13 -4.06 -1.50 4.33
C LEU A 13 -4.94 -0.52 3.54
N PRO A 14 -5.68 -0.96 2.48
CA PRO A 14 -6.67 -0.11 1.83
C PRO A 14 -7.76 0.38 2.80
N GLY A 15 -8.37 -0.51 3.59
CA GLY A 15 -9.40 -0.16 4.56
C GLY A 15 -8.89 0.76 5.68
N LEU A 16 -7.67 0.53 6.17
CA LEU A 16 -7.03 1.43 7.14
C LEU A 16 -6.80 2.82 6.54
N PHE A 17 -6.29 2.87 5.31
CA PHE A 17 -6.05 4.13 4.61
C PHE A 17 -7.35 4.90 4.35
N ASP A 18 -8.42 4.23 3.93
CA ASP A 18 -9.74 4.84 3.73
C ASP A 18 -10.28 5.45 5.02
N GLU A 19 -10.19 4.73 6.14
CA GLU A 19 -10.61 5.22 7.45
C GLU A 19 -9.77 6.44 7.90
N LEU A 20 -8.46 6.40 7.68
CA LEU A 20 -7.56 7.52 7.97
C LEU A 20 -7.90 8.74 7.13
N GLU A 21 -8.09 8.58 5.82
CA GLU A 21 -8.45 9.68 4.92
C GLU A 21 -9.80 10.28 5.30
N SER A 22 -10.80 9.43 5.62
CA SER A 22 -12.13 9.85 6.05
C SER A 22 -12.08 10.69 7.34
N LYS A 23 -11.31 10.24 8.35
CA LYS A 23 -11.12 10.97 9.60
C LYS A 23 -10.41 12.31 9.41
N ILE A 24 -9.37 12.35 8.56
CA ILE A 24 -8.64 13.58 8.26
C ILE A 24 -9.56 14.57 7.54
N ARG A 25 -10.31 14.10 6.55
CA ARG A 25 -11.30 14.93 5.82
C ARG A 25 -12.39 15.47 6.75
N ALA A 26 -12.81 14.69 7.75
CA ALA A 26 -13.74 15.16 8.78
C ALA A 26 -13.12 16.27 9.65
N LEU A 27 -11.85 16.16 10.03
CA LEU A 27 -11.12 17.21 10.76
C LEU A 27 -10.98 18.49 9.93
N GLU A 28 -10.63 18.36 8.64
CA GLU A 28 -10.57 19.50 7.71
C GLU A 28 -11.93 20.18 7.55
N SER A 29 -13.01 19.40 7.47
CA SER A 29 -14.39 19.92 7.42
C SER A 29 -14.79 20.67 8.69
N LEU A 30 -14.13 20.41 9.82
CA LEU A 30 -14.30 21.16 11.08
C LEU A 30 -13.40 22.41 11.16
N GLY A 31 -12.67 22.73 10.08
CA GLY A 31 -11.77 23.88 10.01
C GLY A 31 -10.42 23.65 10.71
N GLN A 32 -10.06 22.40 10.98
CA GLN A 32 -8.72 22.07 11.42
C GLN A 32 -7.77 22.03 10.21
N THR A 33 -6.55 22.52 10.36
CA THR A 33 -5.51 22.45 9.32
C THR A 33 -4.48 21.40 9.66
N GLU A 34 -3.80 20.83 8.64
CA GLU A 34 -2.73 19.85 8.85
C GLU A 34 -1.67 20.36 9.83
N GLU A 35 -1.37 21.66 9.86
CA GLU A 35 -0.42 22.22 10.82
C GLU A 35 -0.83 21.99 12.28
N LYS A 36 -2.14 21.91 12.57
CA LYS A 36 -2.68 21.73 13.93
C LYS A 36 -2.74 20.27 14.35
N TYR A 37 -3.16 19.38 13.45
CA TYR A 37 -3.31 17.95 13.77
C TYR A 37 -2.15 17.09 13.28
N GLY A 38 -1.39 17.51 12.28
CA GLY A 38 -0.35 16.74 11.60
C GLY A 38 0.71 16.24 12.56
N ASN A 39 1.28 17.14 13.38
CA ASN A 39 2.28 16.76 14.38
C ASN A 39 1.75 15.78 15.45
N PHE A 40 0.44 15.83 15.73
CA PHE A 40 -0.21 14.94 16.71
C PHE A 40 -0.62 13.60 16.10
N LEU A 41 -1.14 13.61 14.87
CA LEU A 41 -1.63 12.44 14.17
C LEU A 41 -0.50 11.62 13.57
N SER A 42 0.60 12.22 13.09
CA SER A 42 1.73 11.49 12.52
C SER A 42 2.17 10.29 13.37
N PRO A 43 2.51 10.43 14.67
CA PRO A 43 2.90 9.28 15.49
C PRO A 43 1.76 8.27 15.74
N LEU A 44 0.50 8.71 15.75
CA LEU A 44 -0.66 7.82 15.89
C LEU A 44 -0.88 6.99 14.63
N VAL A 45 -0.78 7.62 13.46
CA VAL A 45 -0.87 6.93 12.17
C VAL A 45 0.29 5.95 12.04
N GLU A 46 1.52 6.35 12.35
CA GLU A 46 2.67 5.43 12.40
C GLU A 46 2.38 4.22 13.30
N PHE A 47 1.79 4.42 14.48
CA PHE A 47 1.45 3.31 15.38
C PHE A 47 0.37 2.36 14.85
N CYS A 48 -0.59 2.86 14.06
CA CYS A 48 -1.65 2.05 13.47
C CYS A 48 -1.18 1.21 12.28
N LEU A 49 0.07 1.39 11.80
CA LEU A 49 0.58 0.69 10.64
C LEU A 49 1.21 -0.67 11.00
N PRO A 50 1.11 -1.65 10.09
CA PRO A 50 1.81 -2.92 10.24
C PRO A 50 3.33 -2.72 10.20
N GLU A 51 4.06 -3.61 10.88
CA GLU A 51 5.53 -3.57 10.96
C GLU A 51 6.20 -3.51 9.58
N GLU A 52 5.69 -4.27 8.61
CA GLU A 52 6.22 -4.28 7.23
C GLU A 52 6.15 -2.89 6.57
N ILE A 53 5.03 -2.19 6.76
CA ILE A 53 4.79 -0.85 6.22
C ILE A 53 5.63 0.19 6.95
N LEU A 54 5.79 0.04 8.27
CA LEU A 54 6.67 0.88 9.08
C LEU A 54 8.14 0.76 8.66
N ILE A 55 8.60 -0.45 8.35
CA ILE A 55 9.97 -0.68 7.84
C ILE A 55 10.13 -0.02 6.46
N ALA A 56 9.16 -0.17 5.57
CA ALA A 56 9.16 0.46 4.25
C ALA A 56 9.13 2.00 4.35
N TRP A 57 8.32 2.54 5.26
CA TRP A 57 8.26 3.97 5.57
C TRP A 57 9.58 4.49 6.13
N GLY A 58 10.19 3.78 7.10
CA GLY A 58 11.51 4.13 7.65
C GLY A 58 12.61 4.16 6.58
N LYS A 59 12.58 3.24 5.61
CA LYS A 59 13.48 3.25 4.45
C LYS A 59 13.21 4.43 3.51
N HIS A 60 11.94 4.73 3.25
CA HIS A 60 11.53 5.88 2.44
C HIS A 60 12.04 7.19 3.04
N ARG A 61 11.98 7.30 4.38
CA ARG A 61 12.51 8.44 5.15
C ARG A 61 14.01 8.60 4.99
N ASN A 62 14.79 7.55 5.20
CA ASN A 62 16.26 7.59 5.08
C ASN A 62 16.73 8.00 3.68
N LEU A 63 15.94 7.71 2.63
CA LEU A 63 16.26 8.09 1.25
C LEU A 63 15.98 9.57 0.95
N ASN A 64 15.09 10.20 1.73
CA ASN A 64 14.56 11.54 1.47
C ASN A 64 15.06 12.62 2.45
N GLU A 65 16.05 12.29 3.29
CA GLU A 65 16.69 13.19 4.28
C GLU A 65 17.29 14.48 3.67
N ALA A 66 17.34 14.60 2.34
CA ALA A 66 17.77 15.80 1.62
C ALA A 66 16.68 16.88 1.49
N SER A 67 15.40 16.55 1.68
CA SER A 67 14.29 17.51 1.62
C SER A 67 13.77 17.74 3.04
N ASP A 68 14.13 18.90 3.60
CA ASP A 68 13.62 19.52 4.83
C ASP A 68 12.78 18.60 5.74
N GLY A 69 13.41 18.07 6.79
CA GLY A 69 12.99 16.94 7.65
C GLY A 69 11.72 17.11 8.47
N THR A 70 10.71 17.80 7.92
CA THR A 70 9.39 17.93 8.50
C THR A 70 8.64 16.63 8.29
N ARG A 71 8.32 15.95 9.38
CA ARG A 71 7.52 14.71 9.42
C ARG A 71 6.05 15.01 9.10
N SER A 72 5.78 15.51 7.89
CA SER A 72 4.43 15.94 7.53
C SER A 72 3.54 14.72 7.41
N LEU A 73 2.35 14.82 7.99
CA LEU A 73 1.33 13.80 7.87
C LEU A 73 1.00 13.56 6.38
N GLU A 74 1.01 14.60 5.56
CA GLU A 74 0.84 14.51 4.11
C GLU A 74 1.82 13.51 3.45
N GLN A 75 3.10 13.54 3.83
CA GLN A 75 4.10 12.63 3.26
C GLN A 75 3.80 11.17 3.62
N LEU A 76 3.37 10.93 4.86
CA LEU A 76 2.98 9.61 5.34
C LEU A 76 1.74 9.10 4.58
N LEU A 77 0.71 9.92 4.42
CA LEU A 77 -0.49 9.56 3.66
C LEU A 77 -0.18 9.29 2.18
N ASN A 78 0.65 10.12 1.56
CA ASN A 78 1.07 9.91 0.17
C ASN A 78 1.86 8.60 -0.01
N PHE A 79 2.71 8.26 0.97
CA PHE A 79 3.40 6.97 0.98
C PHE A 79 2.42 5.80 1.10
N LEU A 80 1.50 5.84 2.06
CA LEU A 80 0.50 4.79 2.25
C LEU A 80 -0.36 4.59 1.01
N ASN A 81 -0.74 5.68 0.36
CA ASN A 81 -1.53 5.63 -0.87
C ASN A 81 -0.74 4.95 -2.02
N LYS A 82 0.56 5.20 -2.12
CA LYS A 82 1.43 4.52 -3.10
C LYS A 82 1.56 3.02 -2.79
N GLU A 83 1.73 2.66 -1.53
CA GLU A 83 1.83 1.26 -1.10
C GLU A 83 0.53 0.49 -1.38
N VAL A 84 -0.62 1.09 -1.05
CA VAL A 84 -1.96 0.55 -1.35
C VAL A 84 -2.16 0.35 -2.86
N ARG A 85 -1.74 1.30 -3.69
CA ARG A 85 -1.80 1.17 -5.17
C ARG A 85 -0.82 0.14 -5.71
N GLY A 86 0.37 0.03 -5.10
CA GLY A 86 1.37 -0.96 -5.45
C GLY A 86 0.86 -2.38 -5.22
N ASP A 87 0.26 -2.63 -4.06
CA ASP A 87 -0.35 -3.92 -3.73
C ASP A 87 -1.48 -4.29 -4.70
N GLN A 88 -2.35 -3.33 -5.05
CA GLN A 88 -3.40 -3.55 -6.06
C GLN A 88 -2.82 -3.86 -7.45
N LEU A 89 -1.76 -3.18 -7.88
CA LEU A 89 -1.13 -3.42 -9.18
C LEU A 89 -0.46 -4.81 -9.24
N ILE A 90 0.18 -5.23 -8.14
CA ILE A 90 0.77 -6.57 -8.02
C ILE A 90 -0.32 -7.64 -8.06
N GLU A 91 -1.45 -7.41 -7.39
CA GLU A 91 -2.60 -8.31 -7.42
C GLU A 91 -3.18 -8.44 -8.83
N LEU A 92 -3.38 -7.32 -9.53
CA LEU A 92 -3.81 -7.30 -10.92
C LEU A 92 -2.85 -8.08 -11.82
N ALA A 93 -1.55 -7.80 -11.73
CA ALA A 93 -0.54 -8.51 -12.52
C ALA A 93 -0.54 -10.03 -12.25
N ARG A 94 -0.72 -10.46 -10.99
CA ARG A 94 -0.87 -11.89 -10.64
C ARG A 94 -2.12 -12.50 -11.23
N SER A 95 -3.23 -11.76 -11.23
CA SER A 95 -4.50 -12.17 -11.84
C SER A 95 -4.40 -12.29 -13.36
N ASP A 96 -3.76 -11.34 -14.04
CA ASP A 96 -3.50 -11.36 -15.48
C ASP A 96 -2.64 -12.57 -15.89
N ILE A 97 -1.60 -12.87 -15.11
CA ILE A 97 -0.73 -14.04 -15.34
C ILE A 97 -1.50 -15.35 -15.11
N ALA A 98 -2.35 -15.43 -14.08
CA ALA A 98 -3.18 -16.60 -13.82
C ALA A 98 -4.27 -16.80 -14.90
N SER A 99 -4.85 -15.71 -15.41
CA SER A 99 -5.88 -15.70 -16.47
C SER A 99 -5.31 -15.99 -17.86
N GLY A 100 -4.03 -15.73 -18.10
CA GLY A 100 -3.34 -15.96 -19.39
C GLY A 100 -3.15 -17.43 -19.80
N SER A 101 -3.46 -18.41 -18.96
CA SER A 101 -3.21 -19.84 -19.27
C SER A 101 -4.28 -20.52 -20.15
N GLN A 102 -5.41 -19.85 -20.44
CA GLN A 102 -6.49 -20.42 -21.28
C GLN A 102 -6.58 -19.78 -22.67
N ARG A 103 -5.48 -19.64 -23.39
CA ARG A 103 -5.48 -19.26 -24.81
C ARG A 103 -4.89 -20.36 -25.70
N LYS A 104 -5.66 -21.44 -25.82
CA LYS A 104 -6.01 -22.09 -27.09
C LYS A 104 -4.83 -22.51 -28.01
N ARG A 105 -4.21 -23.67 -27.74
CA ARG A 105 -3.49 -24.45 -28.77
C ARG A 105 -4.51 -25.31 -29.54
N ASN A 106 -5.13 -24.72 -30.56
CA ASN A 106 -5.92 -25.49 -31.51
C ASN A 106 -5.02 -26.43 -32.30
N THR A 107 -5.48 -27.67 -32.42
CA THR A 107 -4.87 -28.82 -33.09
C THR A 107 -4.53 -28.57 -34.56
N CYS A 108 -3.29 -28.88 -34.97
CA CYS A 108 -2.92 -29.03 -36.38
C CYS A 108 -3.47 -30.37 -36.91
N PRO A 109 -4.23 -30.40 -38.02
CA PRO A 109 -4.61 -31.66 -38.66
C PRO A 109 -3.40 -32.25 -39.40
N LYS A 110 -3.11 -33.54 -39.15
CA LYS A 110 -2.09 -34.30 -39.87
C LYS A 110 -2.58 -34.50 -41.31
N SER A 111 -1.82 -33.99 -42.29
CA SER A 111 -1.95 -34.40 -43.69
C SER A 111 -0.94 -35.50 -43.96
N VAL A 112 -1.44 -36.66 -44.39
CA VAL A 112 -0.68 -37.79 -44.94
C VAL A 112 -0.96 -37.79 -46.44
N PRO A 113 0.07 -38.00 -47.27
CA PRO A 113 -0.01 -39.12 -48.21
C PRO A 113 1.14 -40.11 -48.04
#